data_AF-A0A438GBV5-F1
#
_entry.id   AF-A0A438GBV5-F1
#
_cell.length_a   1.000
_cell.length_b   1.000
_cell.length_c   1.000
_cell.angle_alpha   90.00
_cell.angle_beta   90.00
_cell.angle_gamma   90.00
#
_symmetry.space_group_name_H-M   'P 1'
#
loop_
_entity.id
_entity.type
_entity.pdbx_description
1 polymer ?
#
loop_
_entity_poly.entity_id
_entity_poly.type
_entity_poly.pdbx_seq_one_letter_code
_entity_poly.pdbx_strand_id
1 'polypeptide(L)' 'MNVEGLYGYLKTLAGLVEHQARDIETQALRQSSSFRGSSFDDFKKLGLPYFSSTLDPTEVEVWILKIEKFFDVIDCSEE' A
#
# COMPACT_ATOMS: atom_id res chain seq x y z
N MET A 1 -1.28 -42.08 -19.91
CA MET A 1 -0.71 -41.58 -18.63
C MET A 1 -0.87 -42.68 -17.59
N ASN A 2 0.23 -43.22 -17.04
CA ASN A 2 0.18 -44.27 -16.01
C ASN A 2 -0.01 -43.63 -14.62
N VAL A 3 -0.49 -44.41 -13.64
CA VAL A 3 -0.72 -43.99 -12.24
C VAL A 3 0.57 -43.42 -11.62
N GLU A 4 1.74 -44.00 -11.93
CA GLU A 4 3.05 -43.46 -11.51
C GLU A 4 3.35 -42.09 -12.12
N GLY A 5 2.99 -41.86 -13.38
CA GLY A 5 3.17 -40.57 -14.06
C GLY A 5 2.26 -39.49 -13.47
N LEU A 6 1.02 -39.86 -13.12
CA LEU A 6 0.09 -38.98 -12.43
C LEU A 6 0.59 -38.61 -11.03
N TYR A 7 1.09 -39.59 -10.27
CA TYR A 7 1.67 -39.36 -8.95
C TYR A 7 2.90 -38.44 -9.00
N GLY A 8 3.80 -38.65 -9.97
CA GLY A 8 4.96 -37.78 -10.19
C GLY A 8 4.57 -36.35 -10.54
N TYR A 9 3.55 -36.18 -11.38
CA TYR A 9 3.02 -34.86 -11.74
C TYR A 9 2.45 -34.11 -10.53
N LEU A 10 1.60 -34.78 -9.74
CA LEU A 10 1.02 -34.21 -8.52
C LEU A 10 2.08 -33.82 -7.49
N LYS A 11 3.13 -34.64 -7.34
CA LYS A 11 4.26 -34.33 -6.45
C LYS A 11 5.02 -33.08 -6.88
N THR A 12 5.25 -32.89 -8.18
CA THR A 12 5.89 -31.69 -8.71
C THR A 12 5.03 -30.45 -8.51
N LEU A 13 3.72 -30.56 -8.74
CA LEU A 13 2.78 -29.47 -8.49
C LEU A 13 2.76 -29.07 -7.01
N ALA A 14 2.72 -30.04 -6.09
CA ALA A 14 2.77 -29.77 -4.65
C ALA A 14 4.06 -29.02 -4.27
N GLY A 15 5.22 -29.44 -4.79
CA GLY A 15 6.50 -28.76 -4.53
C GLY A 15 6.55 -27.32 -5.07
N LEU A 16 5.93 -27.07 -6.23
CA LEU A 16 5.82 -25.73 -6.80
C LEU A 16 4.96 -24.80 -5.93
N VAL A 17 3.80 -25.29 -5.50
CA VAL A 17 2.87 -24.52 -4.65
C VAL A 17 3.50 -24.22 -3.29
N GLU A 18 4.20 -25.18 -2.69
CA GLU A 18 4.92 -24.96 -1.43
C GLU A 18 6.04 -23.93 -1.55
N HIS A 19 6.77 -23.91 -2.68
CA HIS A 19 7.81 -22.90 -2.91
C HIS A 19 7.19 -21.51 -3.06
N GLN A 20 6.12 -21.41 -3.84
CA GLN A 20 5.40 -20.15 -4.03
C GLN A 20 4.78 -19.64 -2.71
N ALA A 21 4.25 -20.52 -1.86
CA ALA A 21 3.72 -20.12 -0.56
C ALA A 21 4.80 -19.53 0.36
N ARG A 22 6.00 -20.12 0.39
CA ARG A 22 7.15 -19.60 1.14
C ARG A 22 7.67 -18.28 0.57
N ASP A 23 7.68 -18.14 -0.75
CA ASP A 23 8.07 -16.89 -1.40
C ASP A 23 7.08 -15.76 -1.08
N ILE A 24 5.78 -16.05 -1.07
CA ILE A 24 4.74 -15.08 -0.68
C ILE A 24 4.86 -14.72 0.81
N GLU A 25 5.09 -15.69 1.69
CA GLU A 25 5.26 -15.45 3.13
C GLU A 25 6.52 -14.60 3.42
N THR A 26 7.63 -14.90 2.74
CA THR A 26 8.87 -14.12 2.86
C THR A 26 8.76 -12.75 2.19
N GLN A 27 7.98 -12.61 1.11
CA GLN A 27 7.66 -11.31 0.51
C GLN A 27 6.76 -10.49 1.43
N ALA A 28 5.73 -11.06 2.05
CA ALA A 28 4.88 -10.37 3.02
C ALA A 28 5.67 -9.91 4.25
N LEU A 29 6.62 -10.74 4.72
CA LEU A 29 7.54 -10.38 5.81
C LEU A 29 8.63 -9.37 5.38
N ARG A 30 9.04 -9.36 4.10
CA ARG A 30 9.91 -8.29 3.56
C ARG A 30 9.14 -6.99 3.32
N GLN A 31 7.86 -7.05 2.97
CA GLN A 31 6.99 -5.88 2.80
C GLN A 31 6.66 -5.23 4.15
N SER A 32 6.70 -5.97 5.27
CA SER A 32 6.57 -5.39 6.61
C SER A 32 7.83 -4.69 7.12
N SER A 33 8.99 -4.90 6.50
CA SER A 33 10.28 -4.27 6.91
C SER A 33 10.73 -3.09 6.04
N SER A 34 9.92 -2.68 5.05
CA SER A 34 10.17 -1.46 4.28
C SER A 34 8.88 -0.69 3.99
N PHE A 35 8.02 -0.50 4.99
CA PHE A 35 7.24 0.74 5.00
C PHE A 35 8.17 1.84 5.50
N ARG A 36 9.07 2.30 4.62
CA ARG A 36 9.54 3.68 4.70
C ARG A 36 8.25 4.48 4.83
N GLY A 37 8.00 5.07 6.00
CA GLY A 37 6.68 5.56 6.40
C GLY A 37 5.97 6.19 5.21
N SER A 38 4.82 5.65 4.81
CA SER A 38 4.15 6.21 3.65
C SER A 38 3.83 7.68 3.90
N SER A 39 3.70 8.43 2.82
CA SER A 39 3.12 9.77 2.85
C SER A 39 1.81 9.81 3.65
N PHE A 40 1.06 8.70 3.70
CA PHE A 40 -0.15 8.56 4.51
C PHE A 40 0.09 8.50 6.03
N ASP A 41 1.17 7.87 6.50
CA ASP A 41 1.52 7.89 7.93
C ASP A 41 2.00 9.27 8.35
N ASP A 42 2.74 9.97 7.50
CA ASP A 42 3.16 11.34 7.75
C ASP A 42 1.98 12.31 7.67
N PHE A 43 1.01 12.04 6.80
CA PHE A 43 -0.28 12.74 6.75
C PHE A 43 -1.07 12.60 8.06
N LYS A 44 -1.13 11.40 8.63
CA LYS A 44 -1.77 11.18 9.95
C LYS A 44 -1.04 11.90 11.08
N LYS A 45 0.29 11.97 11.05
CA LYS A 45 1.10 12.63 12.08
C LYS A 45 0.97 14.15 12.07
N LEU A 46 0.95 14.75 10.88
CA LEU A 46 0.91 16.20 10.73
C LEU A 46 -0.49 16.79 11.02
N GLY A 47 -1.54 15.96 10.91
CA GLY A 47 -2.91 16.34 11.25
C GLY A 47 -3.57 17.14 10.13
N LEU A 48 -4.74 16.68 9.69
CA LEU A 48 -5.51 17.34 8.64
C LEU A 48 -5.94 18.75 9.07
N PRO A 49 -5.81 19.78 8.20
CA PRO A 49 -6.42 21.07 8.45
C PRO A 49 -7.95 20.91 8.48
N TYR A 50 -8.55 21.36 9.58
CA TYR A 50 -9.99 21.30 9.79
C TYR A 50 -10.73 22.15 8.74
N PHE A 51 -11.79 21.58 8.16
CA PHE A 51 -12.73 22.30 7.29
C PHE A 51 -14.02 22.58 8.06
N SER A 52 -14.42 23.84 8.14
CA SER A 52 -15.59 24.22 8.94
C SER A 52 -16.92 24.20 8.15
N SER A 53 -16.90 23.65 6.92
CA SER A 53 -18.09 23.45 6.06
C SER A 53 -18.89 24.72 5.79
N THR A 54 -18.20 25.82 5.54
CA THR A 54 -18.84 27.12 5.33
C THR A 54 -19.23 27.31 3.87
N LEU A 55 -20.16 28.23 3.64
CA LEU A 55 -20.58 28.65 2.30
C LEU A 55 -19.69 29.78 1.75
N ASP A 56 -18.66 30.21 2.49
CA ASP A 56 -17.73 31.23 2.02
C ASP A 56 -16.73 30.60 1.03
N PRO A 57 -16.76 30.97 -0.26
CA PRO A 57 -15.82 30.43 -1.24
C PRO A 57 -14.36 30.74 -0.87
N THR A 58 -14.11 31.84 -0.17
CA THR A 58 -12.76 32.25 0.25
C THR A 58 -12.17 31.25 1.24
N GLU A 59 -12.98 30.75 2.17
CA GLU A 59 -12.53 29.77 3.15
C GLU A 59 -12.23 28.42 2.49
N VAL A 60 -13.04 28.04 1.50
CA VAL A 60 -12.80 26.84 0.69
C VAL A 60 -11.47 26.94 -0.06
N GLU A 61 -11.21 28.06 -0.72
CA GLU A 61 -9.93 28.31 -1.41
C GLU A 61 -8.74 28.25 -0.44
N VAL A 62 -8.85 28.90 0.73
CA VAL A 62 -7.80 28.88 1.76
C VAL A 62 -7.58 27.46 2.31
N TRP A 63 -8.63 26.66 2.44
CA TRP A 63 -8.51 25.27 2.89
C TRP A 63 -7.85 24.39 1.82
N ILE A 64 -8.21 24.54 0.55
CA ILE A 64 -7.59 23.82 -0.58
C ILE A 64 -6.10 24.13 -0.67
N LEU A 65 -5.71 25.42 -0.62
CA LEU A 65 -4.29 25.84 -0.63
C LEU A 65 -3.49 25.24 0.53
N LYS A 66 -4.11 25.08 1.70
CA LYS A 66 -3.48 24.43 2.86
C LYS A 66 -3.28 22.93 2.63
N ILE A 67 -4.22 22.27 1.96
CA ILE A 67 -4.15 20.85 1.61
C ILE A 67 -3.08 20.61 0.52
N GLU A 68 -3.03 21.43 -0.53
CA GLU A 68 -2.01 21.33 -1.58
C GLU A 68 -0.59 21.47 -1.01
N LYS A 69 -0.36 22.51 -0.20
CA LYS A 69 0.92 22.71 0.48
C LYS A 69 1.29 21.55 1.41
N PHE A 70 0.29 20.86 1.96
CA PHE A 70 0.53 19.69 2.80
C PHE A 70 1.03 18.52 1.97
N PHE A 71 0.44 18.28 0.80
CA PHE A 71 0.90 17.26 -0.15
C PHE A 71 2.33 17.52 -0.65
N ASP A 72 2.70 18.78 -0.88
CA ASP A 72 4.07 19.17 -1.22
C ASP A 72 5.09 18.79 -0.14
N VAL A 73 4.71 18.90 1.14
CA VAL A 73 5.60 18.59 2.28
C VAL A 73 5.84 17.09 2.45
N ILE A 74 4.85 16.26 2.11
CA ILE A 74 4.91 14.80 2.27
C ILE A 74 5.40 14.07 1.00
N ASP A 75 5.88 14.80 -0.01
CA ASP A 75 6.38 14.26 -1.30
C ASP A 75 5.39 13.30 -1.95
N CYS A 76 4.10 13.66 -1.92
CA CYS A 76 3.03 12.86 -2.51
C CYS A 76 2.88 13.20 -4.00
N SER A 77 3.18 12.26 -4.89
CA SER A 77 2.90 12.39 -6.32
C SER A 77 1.42 12.10 -6.62
N GLU A 78 0.87 12.73 -7.66
CA GLU A 78 -0.36 12.24 -8.31
C GLU A 78 -0.04 10.90 -8.99
N GLU A 79 -0.66 9.79 -8.55
CA GLU A 79 -0.62 8.48 -9.20
C GLU A 79 -1.79 8.27 -10.18
#